data_AF-A0A7Z9WBV7-F1
#
_entry.id   AF-A0A7Z9WBV7-F1
#
_cell.length_a   1.000
_cell.length_b   1.000
_cell.length_c   1.000
_cell.angle_alpha   90.00
_cell.angle_beta   90.00
_cell.angle_gamma   90.00
#
_symmetry.space_group_name_H-M   'P 1'
#
loop_
_entity.id
_entity.type
_entity.pdbx_description
1 polymer ?
#
loop_
_entity_poly.entity_id
_entity_poly.type
_entity_poly.pdbx_seq_one_letter_code
_entity_poly.pdbx_strand_id
1 'polypeptide(L)'
;TANQEKEHAKRLFKFLEGGEVEVQAAFPAGVIGNTLENLKASAAGENYEHTQMYPEFAKVADEEGFTEIAEVFRAIAVAEKQHEKRYLDLASNIENDRVFKREEEVVWRCRNCGYLHKGNEAPETCPACAHARGYFELLGENY
;
A
#
# COMPACT_ATOMS: atom_id res chain seq x y z
N THR A 1 -1.16 -4.24 -1.03
CA THR A 1 -0.12 -3.78 -1.96
C THR A 1 0.47 -4.93 -2.71
N ALA A 2 1.41 -5.73 -2.19
CA ALA A 2 2.11 -6.75 -3.00
C ALA A 2 1.22 -7.63 -3.91
N ASN A 3 0.08 -8.14 -3.42
CA ASN A 3 -0.86 -8.90 -4.25
C ASN A 3 -1.58 -8.06 -5.32
N GLN A 4 -1.82 -6.78 -5.07
CA GLN A 4 -2.37 -5.80 -6.02
C GLN A 4 -1.32 -5.46 -7.09
N GLU A 5 -0.06 -5.20 -6.70
CA GLU A 5 1.04 -4.97 -7.67
C GLU A 5 1.24 -6.16 -8.60
N LYS A 6 1.11 -7.38 -8.06
CA LYS A 6 1.12 -8.59 -8.87
C LYS A 6 0.00 -8.60 -9.92
N GLU A 7 -1.19 -8.07 -9.61
CA GLU A 7 -2.27 -7.94 -10.59
C GLU A 7 -2.05 -6.75 -11.56
N HIS A 8 -1.43 -5.64 -11.13
CA HIS A 8 -1.00 -4.56 -12.04
C HIS A 8 -0.02 -5.09 -13.07
N ALA A 9 1.06 -5.75 -12.61
CA ALA A 9 2.05 -6.39 -13.46
C ALA A 9 1.43 -7.42 -14.41
N LYS A 10 0.50 -8.24 -13.92
CA LYS A 10 -0.21 -9.21 -14.77
C LYS A 10 -1.07 -8.55 -15.85
N ARG A 11 -1.72 -7.42 -15.58
CA ARG A 11 -2.48 -6.68 -16.60
C ARG A 11 -1.52 -6.12 -17.66
N LEU A 12 -0.41 -5.52 -17.24
CA LEU A 12 0.60 -4.96 -18.14
C LEU A 12 1.26 -6.04 -19.00
N PHE A 13 1.67 -7.17 -18.40
CA PHE A 13 2.33 -8.26 -19.10
C PHE A 13 1.48 -8.87 -20.22
N LYS A 14 0.15 -8.87 -20.07
CA LYS A 14 -0.78 -9.39 -21.07
C LYS A 14 -0.90 -8.53 -22.34
N PHE A 15 -0.40 -7.29 -22.33
CA PHE A 15 -0.34 -6.46 -23.54
C PHE A 15 0.86 -6.80 -24.43
N LEU A 16 1.86 -7.52 -23.91
CA LEU A 16 3.05 -7.87 -24.69
C LEU A 16 2.75 -9.00 -25.69
N GLU A 17 3.37 -8.93 -26.86
CA GLU A 17 3.15 -9.88 -27.97
C GLU A 17 4.25 -10.96 -28.08
N GLY A 18 5.22 -10.96 -27.16
CA GLY A 18 6.34 -11.91 -27.11
C GLY A 18 7.65 -11.37 -27.67
N GLY A 19 8.71 -12.19 -27.58
CA GLY A 19 10.08 -11.82 -27.97
C GLY A 19 10.92 -11.25 -26.82
N GLU A 20 12.15 -10.81 -27.15
CA GLU A 20 13.07 -10.15 -26.21
C GLU A 20 13.10 -8.65 -26.49
N VAL A 21 13.07 -7.84 -25.42
CA VAL A 21 13.14 -6.37 -25.49
C VAL A 21 14.17 -5.90 -24.46
N GLU A 22 15.09 -5.06 -24.89
CA GLU A 22 16.04 -4.38 -24.00
C GLU A 22 15.40 -3.12 -23.40
N VAL A 23 15.55 -2.94 -22.09
CA VAL A 23 15.05 -1.75 -21.37
C VAL A 23 16.16 -1.16 -20.51
N GLN A 24 16.21 0.17 -20.42
CA GLN A 24 17.13 0.90 -19.53
C GLN A 24 16.32 1.66 -18.47
N ALA A 25 16.48 1.28 -17.20
CA ALA A 25 15.80 1.90 -16.07
C ALA A 25 16.65 1.83 -14.79
N ALA A 26 16.36 2.72 -13.84
CA ALA A 26 16.95 2.70 -12.50
C ALA A 26 15.96 2.13 -11.49
N PHE A 27 16.45 1.37 -10.51
CA PHE A 27 15.62 0.73 -9.48
C PHE A 27 16.24 0.88 -8.09
N PRO A 28 15.44 0.83 -7.01
CA PRO A 28 15.96 0.74 -5.65
C PRO A 28 16.84 -0.51 -5.47
N ALA A 29 18.14 -0.32 -5.21
CA ALA A 29 19.09 -1.39 -4.95
C ALA A 29 19.12 -1.79 -3.46
N GLY A 30 17.95 -2.17 -2.92
CA GLY A 30 17.77 -2.32 -1.47
C GLY A 30 17.67 -0.97 -0.74
N VAL A 31 17.56 -0.95 0.60
CA VAL A 31 17.72 -2.04 1.58
C VAL A 31 16.40 -2.38 2.30
N ILE A 32 16.38 -3.47 3.08
CA ILE A 32 15.32 -3.72 4.06
C ILE A 32 15.72 -3.03 5.36
N GLY A 33 15.01 -1.94 5.69
CA GLY A 33 15.17 -1.19 6.93
C GLY A 33 14.18 -1.65 8.01
N ASN A 34 14.01 -0.80 9.03
CA ASN A 34 12.92 -0.97 10.00
C ASN A 34 11.56 -0.62 9.36
N THR A 35 10.45 -0.94 10.03
CA THR A 35 9.10 -0.73 9.49
C THR A 35 8.83 0.72 9.07
N LEU A 36 9.30 1.71 9.82
CA LEU A 36 9.09 3.12 9.49
C LEU A 36 9.86 3.52 8.22
N GLU A 37 11.13 3.11 8.13
CA GLU A 37 11.95 3.32 6.94
C GLU A 37 11.33 2.66 5.71
N ASN A 38 10.87 1.41 5.85
CA ASN A 38 10.23 0.67 4.77
C ASN A 38 8.93 1.34 4.30
N LEU A 39 8.08 1.80 5.22
CA LEU A 39 6.84 2.50 4.86
C LEU A 39 7.13 3.80 4.10
N LYS A 40 8.13 4.58 4.53
CA LYS A 40 8.53 5.81 3.84
C LYS A 40 9.14 5.54 2.47
N ALA A 41 10.00 4.53 2.35
CA ALA A 41 10.59 4.13 1.08
C ALA A 41 9.51 3.64 0.10
N SER A 42 8.57 2.81 0.56
CA SER A 42 7.43 2.39 -0.25
C SER A 42 6.58 3.57 -0.69
N ALA A 43 6.22 4.49 0.21
CA ALA A 43 5.46 5.69 -0.17
C ALA A 43 6.18 6.54 -1.22
N ALA A 44 7.50 6.70 -1.12
CA ALA A 44 8.28 7.44 -2.12
C ALA A 44 8.26 6.76 -3.50
N GLY A 45 8.30 5.42 -3.55
CA GLY A 45 8.13 4.66 -4.79
C GLY A 45 6.74 4.89 -5.40
N GLU A 46 5.68 4.67 -4.62
CA GLU A 46 4.30 4.87 -5.05
C GLU A 46 4.07 6.32 -5.55
N ASN A 47 4.66 7.32 -4.88
CA ASN A 47 4.62 8.72 -5.29
C ASN A 47 5.20 8.93 -6.69
N TYR A 48 6.40 8.41 -6.92
CA TYR A 48 7.05 8.48 -8.24
C TYR A 48 6.18 7.82 -9.31
N GLU A 49 5.63 6.65 -9.01
CA GLU A 49 4.78 5.90 -9.94
C GLU A 49 3.52 6.69 -10.34
N HIS A 50 2.79 7.24 -9.37
CA HIS A 50 1.51 7.89 -9.65
C HIS A 50 1.62 9.37 -10.05
N THR A 51 2.75 10.03 -9.82
CA THR A 51 2.95 11.45 -10.19
C THR A 51 3.80 11.64 -11.44
N GLN A 52 4.69 10.71 -11.76
CA GLN A 52 5.62 10.83 -12.88
C GLN A 52 5.49 9.64 -13.84
N MET A 53 5.87 8.44 -13.41
CA MET A 53 6.06 7.29 -14.31
C MET A 53 4.80 6.91 -15.09
N TYR A 54 3.69 6.59 -14.41
CA TYR A 54 2.46 6.18 -15.08
C TYR A 54 1.78 7.33 -15.85
N PRO A 55 1.73 8.58 -15.34
CA PRO A 55 1.26 9.71 -16.13
C PRO A 55 2.06 9.94 -17.42
N GLU A 56 3.38 9.81 -17.39
CA GLU A 56 4.24 9.92 -18.57
C GLU A 56 4.00 8.76 -19.54
N PHE A 57 3.93 7.52 -19.06
CA PHE A 57 3.63 6.36 -19.90
C PHE A 57 2.25 6.46 -20.55
N ALA A 58 1.24 6.91 -19.82
CA ALA A 58 -0.10 7.12 -20.37
C ALA A 58 -0.11 8.19 -21.46
N LYS A 59 0.66 9.27 -21.29
CA LYS A 59 0.80 10.32 -22.30
C LYS A 59 1.43 9.78 -23.58
N VAL A 60 2.53 9.03 -23.48
CA VAL A 60 3.19 8.42 -24.66
C VAL A 60 2.25 7.42 -25.33
N ALA A 61 1.56 6.58 -24.56
CA ALA A 61 0.60 5.62 -25.10
C ALA A 61 -0.54 6.31 -25.87
N ASP A 62 -1.06 7.45 -25.40
CA ASP A 62 -2.04 8.25 -26.16
C ASP A 62 -1.44 8.82 -27.45
N GLU A 63 -0.22 9.36 -27.40
CA GLU A 63 0.48 9.94 -28.56
C GLU A 63 0.73 8.90 -29.66
N GLU A 64 0.94 7.64 -29.27
CA GLU A 64 1.12 6.50 -30.17
C GLU A 64 -0.19 5.81 -30.57
N GLY A 65 -1.34 6.23 -30.02
CA GLY A 65 -2.66 5.71 -30.36
C GLY A 65 -3.10 4.46 -29.57
N PHE A 66 -2.37 4.09 -28.51
CA PHE A 66 -2.69 2.97 -27.62
C PHE A 66 -3.62 3.39 -26.47
N THR A 67 -4.83 3.84 -26.80
CA THR A 67 -5.78 4.41 -25.82
C THR A 67 -6.12 3.45 -24.67
N GLU A 68 -6.32 2.15 -24.93
CA GLU A 68 -6.59 1.19 -23.86
C GLU A 68 -5.42 1.08 -22.86
N ILE A 69 -4.19 1.06 -23.36
CA ILE A 69 -2.98 0.97 -22.52
C ILE A 69 -2.84 2.25 -21.69
N ALA A 70 -3.08 3.42 -22.29
CA ALA A 70 -3.06 4.70 -21.60
C ALA A 70 -4.09 4.76 -20.46
N GLU A 71 -5.31 4.29 -20.69
CA GLU A 71 -6.35 4.18 -19.66
C GLU A 71 -5.94 3.25 -18.52
N VAL A 72 -5.30 2.12 -18.84
CA VAL A 72 -4.77 1.19 -17.83
C VAL A 72 -3.69 1.86 -16.98
N PHE A 73 -2.71 2.55 -17.59
CA PHE A 73 -1.68 3.26 -16.83
C PHE A 73 -2.29 4.31 -15.88
N ARG A 74 -3.28 5.08 -16.34
CA ARG A 74 -4.00 6.04 -15.49
C ARG A 74 -4.75 5.35 -14.35
N ALA A 75 -5.42 4.23 -14.62
CA ALA A 75 -6.16 3.49 -13.62
C ALA A 75 -5.24 2.89 -12.55
N ILE A 76 -4.06 2.38 -12.95
CA ILE A 76 -3.03 1.90 -12.03
C ILE A 76 -2.53 3.05 -11.15
N ALA A 77 -2.23 4.22 -11.72
CA ALA A 77 -1.82 5.40 -10.96
C ALA A 77 -2.83 5.81 -9.86
N VAL A 78 -4.14 5.60 -10.08
CA VAL A 78 -5.16 5.83 -9.04
C VAL A 78 -4.99 4.86 -7.86
N ALA A 79 -4.68 3.59 -8.13
CA ALA A 79 -4.40 2.61 -7.09
C ALA A 79 -3.11 2.95 -6.31
N GLU A 80 -2.05 3.34 -7.01
CA GLU A 80 -0.76 3.67 -6.40
C GLU A 80 -0.86 4.90 -5.49
N LYS A 81 -1.68 5.89 -5.87
CA LYS A 81 -1.99 7.02 -4.97
C LYS A 81 -2.65 6.56 -3.65
N GLN A 82 -3.52 5.56 -3.71
CA GLN A 82 -4.13 4.99 -2.50
C GLN A 82 -3.11 4.16 -1.70
N HIS A 83 -2.15 3.52 -2.37
CA HIS A 83 -1.04 2.82 -1.72
C HIS A 83 -0.12 3.79 -0.97
N GLU A 84 0.32 4.86 -1.62
CA GLU A 84 1.09 5.95 -1.01
C GLU A 84 0.38 6.48 0.25
N LYS A 85 -0.89 6.86 0.11
CA LYS A 85 -1.69 7.37 1.24
C LYS A 85 -1.68 6.41 2.42
N ARG A 86 -1.95 5.12 2.17
CA ARG A 86 -1.95 4.09 3.23
C ARG A 86 -0.58 4.00 3.92
N TYR A 87 0.51 4.02 3.16
CA TYR A 87 1.85 3.93 3.75
C TYR A 87 2.21 5.16 4.58
N LEU A 88 1.88 6.36 4.10
CA LEU A 88 2.08 7.60 4.86
C LEU A 88 1.24 7.64 6.14
N ASP A 89 -0.03 7.22 6.09
CA ASP A 89 -0.89 7.16 7.28
C ASP A 89 -0.35 6.17 8.32
N LEU A 90 0.17 5.01 7.88
CA LEU A 90 0.79 4.01 8.76
C LEU A 90 2.12 4.52 9.34
N ALA A 91 2.96 5.16 8.53
CA ALA A 91 4.20 5.77 9.00
C ALA A 91 3.91 6.84 10.06
N SER A 92 2.92 7.71 9.80
CA SER A 92 2.46 8.72 10.74
C SER A 92 1.93 8.11 12.05
N ASN A 93 1.21 6.98 11.99
CA ASN A 93 0.81 6.28 13.21
C ASN A 93 2.00 5.77 14.03
N ILE A 94 3.10 5.34 13.39
CA ILE A 94 4.31 4.91 14.11
C ILE A 94 5.01 6.11 14.73
N GLU A 95 5.21 7.19 13.98
CA GLU A 95 5.92 8.39 14.44
C GLU A 95 5.23 9.07 15.61
N ASN A 96 3.90 9.03 15.63
CA ASN A 96 3.08 9.69 16.64
C ASN A 96 2.61 8.75 17.76
N ASP A 97 3.12 7.51 17.81
CA ASP A 97 2.71 6.48 18.78
C ASP A 97 1.18 6.24 18.82
N ARG A 98 0.56 6.17 17.63
CA ARG A 98 -0.89 6.00 17.43
C ARG A 98 -1.25 4.64 16.83
N VAL A 99 -0.31 3.71 16.72
CA VAL A 99 -0.58 2.36 16.19
C VAL A 99 -1.58 1.62 17.08
N PHE A 100 -1.40 1.71 18.40
CA PHE A 100 -2.22 1.01 19.40
C PHE A 100 -2.87 1.94 20.43
N LYS A 101 -2.92 3.24 20.13
CA LYS A 101 -3.45 4.29 21.00
C LYS A 101 -4.22 5.35 20.22
N ARG A 102 -5.30 5.85 20.81
CA ARG A 102 -6.10 6.99 20.34
C ARG A 102 -6.45 7.91 21.50
N GLU A 103 -6.70 9.18 21.19
CA GLU A 103 -7.08 10.19 22.17
C GLU A 103 -8.49 9.95 22.72
N GLU A 104 -9.41 9.54 21.85
CA GLU A 104 -10.77 9.16 22.20
C GLU A 104 -10.91 7.63 22.28
N GLU A 105 -11.95 7.20 22.99
CA GLU A 105 -12.29 5.79 23.10
C GLU A 105 -12.72 5.24 21.73
N VAL A 106 -12.09 4.16 21.31
CA VAL A 106 -12.38 3.47 20.03
C VAL A 106 -12.60 1.99 20.28
N VAL A 107 -12.99 1.26 19.22
CA VAL A 107 -13.09 -0.20 19.25
C VAL A 107 -11.89 -0.80 18.51
N TRP A 108 -11.11 -1.60 19.22
CA TRP A 108 -10.01 -2.39 18.69
C TRP A 108 -10.47 -3.80 18.40
N ARG A 109 -10.11 -4.34 17.22
CA ARG A 109 -10.36 -5.72 16.83
C ARG A 109 -9.06 -6.51 16.88
N CYS A 110 -9.08 -7.66 17.54
CA CYS A 110 -8.01 -8.64 17.41
C CYS A 110 -8.14 -9.37 16.05
N ARG A 111 -7.18 -9.17 15.16
CA ARG A 111 -7.11 -9.81 13.84
C ARG A 111 -6.96 -11.33 13.89
N ASN A 112 -6.52 -11.87 15.03
CA ASN A 112 -6.32 -13.31 15.20
C ASN A 112 -7.63 -14.07 15.47
N CYS A 113 -8.48 -13.54 16.36
CA CYS A 113 -9.68 -14.26 16.82
C CYS A 113 -10.99 -13.46 16.76
N GLY A 114 -10.95 -12.18 16.39
CA GLY A 114 -12.13 -11.32 16.29
C GLY A 114 -12.58 -10.66 17.60
N TYR A 115 -11.89 -10.87 18.73
CA TYR A 115 -12.23 -10.18 19.99
C TYR A 115 -12.24 -8.66 19.82
N LEU A 116 -13.27 -8.01 20.39
CA LEU A 116 -13.43 -6.56 20.37
C LEU A 116 -13.13 -5.97 21.75
N HIS A 117 -12.29 -4.93 21.77
CA HIS A 117 -11.94 -4.18 22.96
C HIS A 117 -12.35 -2.72 22.79
N LYS A 118 -13.14 -2.18 23.72
CA LYS A 118 -13.47 -0.76 23.75
C LYS A 118 -12.52 -0.05 24.72
N GLY A 119 -11.78 0.94 24.23
CA GLY A 119 -10.79 1.67 25.03
C GLY A 119 -9.93 2.62 24.20
N ASN A 120 -9.20 3.50 24.86
CA ASN A 120 -8.24 4.41 24.21
C ASN A 120 -6.99 3.67 23.69
N GLU A 121 -6.67 2.49 24.24
CA GLU A 121 -5.49 1.69 23.88
C GLU A 121 -5.87 0.24 23.64
N ALA A 122 -5.17 -0.44 22.72
CA ALA A 122 -5.29 -1.88 22.56
C ALA A 122 -4.59 -2.62 23.72
N PRO A 123 -5.15 -3.73 24.24
CA PRO A 123 -4.57 -4.43 25.37
C PRO A 123 -3.23 -5.10 24.99
N GLU A 124 -2.31 -5.21 25.95
CA GLU A 124 -1.01 -5.86 25.77
C GLU A 124 -1.13 -7.33 25.34
N THR A 125 -2.17 -8.01 25.83
CA THR A 125 -2.50 -9.39 25.50
C THR A 125 -3.99 -9.51 25.27
N CYS A 126 -4.39 -10.18 24.18
CA CYS A 126 -5.79 -10.43 23.88
C CYS A 126 -6.40 -11.33 24.97
N PRO A 127 -7.48 -10.92 25.66
CA PRO A 127 -8.09 -11.72 26.72
C PRO A 127 -8.81 -12.96 26.20
N ALA A 128 -9.09 -13.04 24.90
CA ALA A 128 -9.72 -14.19 24.29
C ALA A 128 -8.73 -15.26 23.81
N CYS A 129 -7.68 -14.87 23.07
CA CYS A 129 -6.76 -15.83 22.43
C CYS A 129 -5.31 -15.75 22.93
N ALA A 130 -5.03 -14.93 23.95
CA ALA A 130 -3.72 -14.75 24.57
C ALA A 130 -2.58 -14.26 23.61
N HIS A 131 -2.91 -13.78 22.40
CA HIS A 131 -1.91 -13.22 21.47
C HIS A 131 -1.57 -11.76 21.83
N ALA A 132 -0.35 -11.35 21.47
CA ALA A 132 0.19 -10.03 21.79
C ALA A 132 -0.56 -8.87 21.13
N ARG A 133 -0.37 -7.65 21.65
CA ARG A 133 -0.95 -6.40 21.14
C ARG A 133 -0.80 -6.19 19.63
N GLY A 134 0.28 -6.69 19.03
CA GLY A 134 0.56 -6.59 17.60
C GLY A 134 -0.54 -7.16 16.68
N TYR A 135 -1.47 -7.95 17.21
CA TYR A 135 -2.61 -8.48 16.48
C TYR A 135 -3.84 -7.55 16.49
N PHE A 136 -3.81 -6.43 17.21
CA PHE A 136 -4.93 -5.50 17.24
C PHE A 136 -4.87 -4.47 16.11
N GLU A 137 -6.03 -4.05 15.66
CA GLU A 137 -6.23 -2.93 14.73
C GLU A 137 -7.51 -2.18 15.14
N LEU A 138 -7.73 -0.97 14.59
CA LEU A 138 -9.03 -0.32 14.71
C LEU A 138 -10.09 -1.15 13.99
N LEU A 139 -11.25 -1.34 14.61
CA LEU A 139 -12.39 -1.98 13.97
C LEU A 139 -12.84 -1.14 12.77
N GLY A 140 -12.76 -1.70 11.57
CA GLY A 140 -13.39 -1.17 10.37
C GLY A 140 -14.57 -2.04 9.95
N GLU A 141 -15.74 -1.44 9.77
CA GLU A 141 -16.95 -2.09 9.27
C GLU A 141 -17.23 -1.60 7.83
N ASN A 142 -17.58 -2.51 6.95
CA ASN A 142 -17.83 -2.24 5.53
C ASN A 142 -18.97 -3.09 4.95
N TYR A 143 -19.89 -3.53 5.81
CA TYR A 143 -21.12 -4.28 5.47
C TYR A 143 -22.37 -3.47 5.80
#